data_AF-A0A0C2DMT3-F1
#
_entry.id   AF-A0A0C2DMT3-F1
#
_cell.length_a   1.000
_cell.length_b   1.000
_cell.length_c   1.000
_cell.angle_alpha   90.00
_cell.angle_beta   90.00
_cell.angle_gamma   90.00
#
_symmetry.space_group_name_H-M   'P 1'
#
loop_
_entity.id
_entity.type
_entity.pdbx_description
1 polymer ?
#
loop_
_entity_poly.entity_id
_entity_poly.type
_entity_poly.pdbx_seq_one_letter_code
_entity_poly.pdbx_strand_id
1 'polypeptide(L)'
;MDVISAPAPASTAKFVTNSLSLCFPEFTYDPGNGFDVWYNHYENIIEKDGSTFDDPVRARLLVSKLDAATYARFTSHILPKKT
;
A
#
# COMPACT_ATOMS: atom_id res chain seq x y z
N MET A 1 -33.45 -6.39 -21.93
CA MET A 1 -33.08 -6.37 -20.50
C MET A 1 -31.63 -6.81 -20.45
N ASP A 2 -30.72 -5.87 -20.56
CA ASP A 2 -29.29 -6.13 -20.44
C ASP A 2 -29.01 -6.61 -19.02
N VAL A 3 -28.56 -7.86 -18.89
CA VAL A 3 -28.12 -8.39 -17.61
C VAL A 3 -26.86 -7.61 -17.24
N ILE A 4 -26.92 -6.84 -16.16
CA ILE A 4 -25.74 -6.17 -15.63
C ILE A 4 -24.85 -7.30 -15.10
N SER A 5 -23.89 -7.73 -15.92
CA SER A 5 -22.89 -8.70 -15.54
C SER A 5 -22.12 -8.14 -14.35
N ALA A 6 -22.27 -8.78 -13.19
CA ALA A 6 -21.56 -8.38 -11.98
C ALA A 6 -20.04 -8.37 -12.30
N PRO A 7 -19.32 -7.28 -11.96
CA PRO A 7 -17.90 -7.21 -12.25
C PRO A 7 -17.18 -8.36 -11.57
N ALA A 8 -16.28 -9.01 -12.31
CA ALA A 8 -15.47 -10.10 -11.77
C ALA A 8 -14.76 -9.64 -10.48
N PRO A 9 -14.66 -10.50 -9.45
CA PRO A 9 -14.14 -10.12 -8.12
C PRO A 9 -12.75 -9.48 -8.17
N ALA A 10 -11.93 -9.85 -9.16
CA ALA A 10 -10.60 -9.30 -9.39
C ALA A 10 -10.58 -7.86 -9.92
N SER A 11 -11.67 -7.34 -10.51
CA SER A 11 -11.77 -5.94 -10.94
C SER A 11 -12.20 -5.04 -9.79
N THR A 12 -13.11 -5.53 -8.95
CA THR A 12 -13.55 -4.83 -7.73
C THR A 12 -12.40 -4.65 -6.76
N ALA A 13 -11.60 -5.70 -6.49
CA ALA A 13 -10.44 -5.61 -5.61
C ALA A 13 -9.42 -4.56 -6.10
N LYS A 14 -9.12 -4.53 -7.41
CA LYS A 14 -8.22 -3.53 -8.01
C LYS A 14 -8.74 -2.10 -7.85
N PHE A 15 -10.03 -1.90 -8.04
CA PHE A 15 -10.68 -0.61 -7.85
C PHE A 15 -10.59 -0.14 -6.40
N VAL A 16 -10.87 -1.02 -5.43
CA VAL A 16 -10.76 -0.69 -4.01
C VAL A 16 -9.31 -0.38 -3.63
N THR A 17 -8.32 -1.17 -4.10
CA THR A 17 -6.90 -0.88 -3.81
C THR A 17 -6.45 0.44 -4.43
N ASN A 18 -6.92 0.77 -5.63
CA ASN A 18 -6.55 2.01 -6.31
C ASN A 18 -7.15 3.23 -5.58
N SER A 19 -8.43 3.16 -5.23
CA SER A 19 -9.11 4.19 -4.45
C SER A 19 -8.44 4.39 -3.09
N LEU A 20 -8.08 3.30 -2.39
CA LEU A 20 -7.35 3.39 -1.13
C LEU A 20 -5.98 4.01 -1.33
N SER A 21 -5.26 3.62 -2.40
CA SER A 21 -3.97 4.21 -2.71
C SER A 21 -4.08 5.73 -2.84
N LEU A 22 -5.15 6.29 -3.41
CA LEU A 22 -5.30 7.73 -3.53
C LEU A 22 -5.53 8.44 -2.17
N CYS A 23 -5.97 7.71 -1.14
CA CYS A 23 -6.15 8.26 0.22
C CYS A 23 -4.83 8.44 0.97
N PHE A 24 -3.73 7.82 0.53
CA PHE A 24 -2.43 7.91 1.16
C PHE A 24 -1.46 8.74 0.30
N PRO A 25 -0.81 9.77 0.85
CA PRO A 25 0.29 10.42 0.16
C PRO A 25 1.47 9.46 -0.01
N GLU A 26 2.37 9.78 -0.93
CA GLU A 26 3.65 9.09 -1.03
C GLU A 26 4.44 9.28 0.28
N PHE A 27 5.08 8.21 0.75
CA PHE A 27 6.00 8.23 1.88
C PHE A 27 7.40 8.57 1.38
N THR A 28 7.92 9.69 1.87
CA THR A 28 9.31 10.11 1.69
C THR A 28 10.02 9.96 3.02
N TYR A 29 11.12 9.22 3.04
CA TYR A 29 11.93 9.06 4.24
C TYR A 29 12.51 10.41 4.71
N ASP A 30 12.17 10.81 5.94
CA ASP A 30 12.80 11.88 6.68
C ASP A 30 13.46 11.29 7.94
N PRO A 31 14.75 11.55 8.20
CA PRO A 31 15.39 11.13 9.45
C PRO A 31 14.69 11.62 10.72
N GLY A 32 13.88 12.69 10.66
CA GLY A 32 13.07 13.17 11.78
C GLY A 32 11.70 12.49 11.93
N ASN A 33 11.15 11.92 10.86
CA ASN A 33 9.82 11.33 10.82
C ASN A 33 9.86 9.96 10.12
N GLY A 34 9.94 8.91 10.95
CA GLY A 34 10.02 7.53 10.49
C GLY A 34 8.73 7.01 9.86
N PHE A 35 8.83 5.81 9.29
CA PHE A 35 7.69 5.12 8.70
C PHE A 35 6.58 4.83 9.73
N ASP A 36 6.95 4.65 11.00
CA ASP A 36 6.02 4.48 12.12
C ASP A 36 5.10 5.70 12.31
N VAL A 37 5.64 6.92 12.23
CA VAL A 37 4.85 8.15 12.38
C VAL A 37 3.86 8.30 11.22
N TRP A 38 4.33 8.06 10.00
CA TRP A 38 3.48 8.08 8.81
C TRP A 38 2.40 6.99 8.87
N TYR A 39 2.77 5.76 9.24
CA TYR A 39 1.83 4.65 9.37
C TYR A 39 0.76 4.95 10.41
N ASN A 40 1.13 5.43 11.61
CA ASN A 40 0.19 5.79 12.67
C ASN A 40 -0.80 6.88 12.23
N HIS A 41 -0.36 7.84 11.41
CA HIS A 41 -1.25 8.88 10.89
C HIS A 41 -2.35 8.32 9.97
N TYR A 42 -2.06 7.25 9.25
CA TYR A 42 -2.96 6.59 8.32
C TYR A 42 -3.52 5.26 8.82
N GLU A 43 -3.15 4.83 10.04
CA GLU A 43 -3.49 3.53 10.62
C GLU A 43 -4.99 3.29 10.59
N ASN A 44 -5.79 4.29 10.98
CA ASN A 44 -7.25 4.14 10.97
C ASN A 44 -7.81 3.81 9.58
N ILE A 45 -7.24 4.41 8.53
CA ILE A 45 -7.66 4.21 7.13
C ILE A 45 -7.14 2.85 6.64
N ILE A 46 -5.90 2.49 6.98
CA ILE A 46 -5.29 1.20 6.62
C ILE A 46 -6.02 0.03 7.31
N GLU A 47 -6.41 0.19 8.57
CA GLU A 47 -7.09 -0.84 9.35
C GLU A 47 -8.57 -0.93 9.04
N LYS A 48 -9.30 0.20 8.92
CA LYS A 48 -10.73 0.15 8.61
C LYS A 48 -10.98 -0.17 7.16
N ASP A 49 -10.46 0.64 6.25
CA ASP A 49 -10.78 0.49 4.82
C ASP A 49 -9.94 -0.63 4.19
N GLY A 50 -8.76 -0.90 4.76
CA GLY A 50 -7.94 -2.06 4.41
C GLY A 50 -8.32 -3.36 5.13
N SER A 51 -9.27 -3.38 6.06
CA SER A 51 -9.73 -4.63 6.74
C SER A 51 -10.21 -5.69 5.76
N THR A 52 -10.71 -5.26 4.60
CA THR A 52 -11.16 -6.12 3.51
C THR A 52 -10.01 -6.84 2.78
N PHE A 53 -8.76 -6.44 3.02
CA PHE A 53 -7.56 -6.99 2.39
C PHE A 53 -6.81 -7.92 3.33
N ASP A 54 -6.28 -9.00 2.75
CA ASP A 54 -5.30 -9.83 3.44
C ASP A 54 -3.98 -9.06 3.68
N ASP A 55 -3.18 -9.55 4.64
CA ASP A 55 -1.91 -8.92 5.01
C ASP A 55 -0.96 -8.76 3.79
N PRO A 56 -0.85 -9.73 2.86
CA PRO A 56 -0.05 -9.56 1.65
C PRO A 56 -0.52 -8.41 0.73
N VAL A 57 -1.83 -8.21 0.56
CA VAL A 57 -2.35 -7.10 -0.25
C VAL A 57 -2.12 -5.76 0.46
N ARG A 58 -2.32 -5.69 1.78
CA ARG A 58 -1.99 -4.47 2.56
C ARG A 58 -0.51 -4.12 2.49
N ALA A 59 0.37 -5.10 2.64
CA ALA A 59 1.81 -4.89 2.52
C ALA A 59 2.20 -4.37 1.13
N ARG A 60 1.63 -4.93 0.05
CA ARG A 60 1.87 -4.44 -1.32
C ARG A 60 1.39 -3.00 -1.52
N LEU A 61 0.27 -2.63 -0.92
CA LEU A 61 -0.24 -1.25 -0.94
C LEU A 61 0.72 -0.28 -0.24
N LEU A 62 1.23 -0.63 0.94
CA LEU A 62 2.20 0.20 1.66
C LEU A 62 3.51 0.34 0.90
N VAL A 63 4.02 -0.74 0.32
CA VAL A 63 5.23 -0.71 -0.51
C VAL A 63 5.03 0.17 -1.76
N SER A 64 3.82 0.18 -2.33
CA SER A 64 3.50 1.05 -3.48
C SER A 64 3.49 2.54 -3.15
N LYS A 65 3.51 2.91 -1.86
CA LYS A 65 3.55 4.28 -1.39
C LYS A 65 4.95 4.81 -1.13
N LEU A 66 5.98 3.97 -1.18
CA LEU A 66 7.34 4.43 -0.99
C LEU A 66 7.80 5.23 -2.21
N ASP A 67 8.42 6.39 -1.97
CA ASP A 67 9.13 7.10 -3.04
C ASP A 67 10.29 6.25 -3.59
N ALA A 68 10.79 6.61 -4.77
CA ALA A 68 11.82 5.84 -5.45
C ALA A 68 13.09 5.63 -4.60
N ALA A 69 13.52 6.63 -3.82
CA ALA A 69 14.72 6.52 -3.00
C ALA A 69 14.50 5.61 -1.80
N THR A 70 13.36 5.71 -1.12
CA THR A 70 13.02 4.83 0.00
C THR A 70 12.79 3.40 -0.46
N TYR A 71 12.14 3.20 -1.60
CA TYR A 71 11.95 1.86 -2.19
C TYR A 71 13.30 1.19 -2.50
N ALA A 72 14.26 1.93 -3.07
CA ALA A 72 15.61 1.42 -3.32
C ALA A 72 16.33 1.01 -2.02
N ARG A 73 16.17 1.79 -0.93
CA ARG A 73 16.70 1.43 0.39
C ARG A 73 16.03 0.18 0.95
N PHE A 74 14.71 0.13 0.94
CA PHE A 74 13.92 -1.00 1.41
C PHE A 74 14.33 -2.30 0.69
N THR A 75 14.39 -2.27 -0.65
CA THR A 75 14.81 -3.42 -1.44
C THR A 75 16.26 -3.82 -1.19
N SER A 76 17.16 -2.86 -1.01
CA SER A 76 18.56 -3.15 -0.65
C SER A 76 18.71 -3.85 0.71
N HIS A 77 17.80 -3.60 1.66
CA HIS A 77 17.81 -4.22 2.99
C HIS A 77 17.33 -5.68 2.98
N ILE A 78 16.47 -6.07 2.04
CA ILE A 78 15.97 -7.44 1.91
C ILE A 78 16.80 -8.30 0.93
N LEU A 79 17.56 -7.66 0.04
CA LEU A 79 18.44 -8.36 -0.88
C LEU A 79 19.64 -8.97 -0.13
N PRO A 80 20.06 -10.20 -0.47
CA PRO A 80 21.26 -10.80 0.09
C PRO A 80 22.49 -9.92 -0.17
N LYS A 81 23.28 -9.64 0.87
CA LYS A 81 24.57 -8.98 0.70
C LYS A 81 25.47 -9.94 -0.09
N LYS A 82 25.80 -9.57 -1.33
CA LYS A 82 26.82 -10.30 -2.10
C LYS A 82 28.10 -10.24 -1.27
N THR A 83 28.54 -11.41 -0.81
CA THR A 83 29.77 -11.61 -0.05
C THR A 83 30.88 -11.96 -1.03
#